data_AF-A0A917S5N1-F1
#
_entry.id   AF-A0A917S5N1-F1
#
_cell.length_a   1.000
_cell.length_b   1.000
_cell.length_c   1.000
_cell.angle_alpha   90.00
_cell.angle_beta   90.00
_cell.angle_gamma   90.00
#
_symmetry.space_group_name_H-M   'P 1'
#
loop_
_entity.id
_entity.type
_entity.pdbx_description
1 polymer ?
#
loop_
_entity_poly.entity_id
_entity_poly.type
_entity_poly.pdbx_seq_one_letter_code
_entity_poly.pdbx_strand_id
1 'polypeptide(L)'
;MSTYDDADTSANETSAAPTGHDLRKGHDLRKGHDRGKGHDRRGFLRGAALAAAGTAAVVGETAVGGVPAFADVSGRSASSAGGGKIGKWTPDPVAQQFTLAVMPDTQFLYWGSQDSVNRQPQEESFRYIIDNSGDPDNNIVFMAHLGDLTEDADASSFAEIDKAFAILDSHGVAYSVLAGNHDVTGDDTRGDTPYLQTMGPQRFQHSRTFVGADSSGYNTAHVFQAAGRSWLLLALDWRTTDAGYAWANKIIKSYPKLPVIVTSHDIVASPYDDNVYPYESGDPEDNAIFQDNGQAMWDKLINDNDQVFLTLSGHYWPPGRTTKKNAAGNDVHLHITNYQNRYFGGGAMLRLYHFDLDRTMIDVETINPWILAQEPGSRNELAGELSRVTGPVDDFSVAIDFEQRFSSFIPVPARPARPAGKELVPGTLAYWRFDGQGASGTSLSAGQTIKDLSGKRNDLTVVTVPGTASDALTWSDDHHPDQPGHASLKFVGGRNPVHGSYLTTADKAPLNAATFKAGYTFETFVMIPLAGTPAITAGRRSSPGGVLRRPPVSTARTPIRTSRWSSSRSPTTAANRSGTTIRSTTPIRRPTGATAWWRSGGGIWRWSTTDGTPGCTSTGLRSSTTPVDCRSA
;
A
#
# COMPACT_ATOMS: atom_id res chain seq x y z
N MET A 1 -2.35 52.98 14.86
CA MET A 1 -1.41 54.09 14.59
C MET A 1 -0.79 54.51 15.93
N SER A 2 0.36 53.93 16.26
CA SER A 2 1.28 54.22 17.39
C SER A 2 2.31 53.07 17.34
N THR A 3 3.32 53.16 16.48
CA THR A 3 4.71 53.51 16.84
C THR A 3 5.38 52.50 17.76
N TYR A 4 6.18 51.62 17.16
CA TYR A 4 7.26 50.85 17.79
C TYR A 4 8.49 51.75 17.94
N ASP A 5 9.26 51.56 19.01
CA ASP A 5 10.62 52.11 19.16
C ASP A 5 11.65 50.98 19.00
N ASP A 6 12.66 51.22 18.17
CA ASP A 6 13.87 50.38 18.06
C ASP A 6 14.88 50.78 19.15
N ALA A 7 15.54 49.79 19.76
CA ALA A 7 16.67 50.01 20.66
C ALA A 7 17.88 49.17 20.23
N ASP A 8 18.82 49.83 19.55
CA ASP A 8 20.15 49.31 19.22
C ASP A 8 21.06 49.34 20.46
N THR A 9 21.81 48.27 20.70
CA THR A 9 22.93 48.27 21.67
C THR A 9 24.14 47.59 21.09
N SER A 10 25.19 48.39 20.92
CA SER A 10 26.50 47.97 20.42
C SER A 10 27.40 47.45 21.55
N ALA A 11 28.23 46.45 21.22
CA ALA A 11 29.44 46.12 21.96
C ALA A 11 30.54 45.76 20.96
N ASN A 12 31.76 46.20 21.24
CA ASN A 12 32.88 46.23 20.29
C ASN A 12 34.13 45.73 21.03
N GLU A 13 34.87 44.75 20.49
CA GLU A 13 36.34 44.73 20.63
C GLU A 13 37.05 43.73 19.68
N THR A 14 38.34 43.99 19.49
CA THR A 14 39.18 43.61 18.34
C THR A 14 40.07 42.38 18.54
N SER A 15 40.42 41.65 17.45
CA SER A 15 41.71 40.93 17.36
C SER A 15 42.14 40.55 15.92
N ALA A 16 43.30 41.10 15.50
CA ALA A 16 44.33 40.64 14.54
C ALA A 16 44.06 39.72 13.31
N ALA A 17 44.74 40.07 12.19
CA ALA A 17 44.87 39.34 10.91
C ALA A 17 46.19 38.48 10.87
N PRO A 18 46.74 37.91 9.75
CA PRO A 18 46.46 38.09 8.31
C PRO A 18 46.64 36.84 7.37
N THR A 19 46.77 37.09 6.04
CA THR A 19 47.13 36.21 4.88
C THR A 19 45.96 35.44 4.21
N GLY A 20 45.88 35.27 2.87
CA GLY A 20 46.68 35.80 1.73
C GLY A 20 46.19 35.26 0.34
N HIS A 21 46.64 35.87 -0.78
CA HIS A 21 46.34 35.57 -2.21
C HIS A 21 44.88 35.83 -2.69
N ASP A 22 44.57 36.70 -3.66
CA ASP A 22 45.04 36.95 -5.05
C ASP A 22 44.38 36.04 -6.12
N LEU A 23 43.48 36.60 -6.94
CA LEU A 23 43.56 36.59 -8.42
C LEU A 23 42.41 37.36 -9.13
N ARG A 24 42.76 38.52 -9.68
CA ARG A 24 42.36 39.18 -10.96
C ARG A 24 40.96 38.96 -11.62
N LYS A 25 40.34 40.11 -11.94
CA LYS A 25 39.56 40.48 -13.17
C LYS A 25 38.42 39.55 -13.65
N GLY A 26 37.17 39.98 -13.89
CA GLY A 26 36.56 41.32 -13.91
C GLY A 26 35.81 41.59 -15.22
N HIS A 27 34.57 42.07 -15.17
CA HIS A 27 33.88 42.74 -16.28
C HIS A 27 32.72 43.60 -15.74
N ASP A 28 32.66 44.85 -16.20
CA ASP A 28 31.63 45.85 -15.85
C ASP A 28 30.53 45.86 -16.92
N LEU A 29 29.25 45.89 -16.52
CA LEU A 29 28.13 46.40 -17.34
C LEU A 29 26.87 46.73 -16.50
N ARG A 30 26.84 47.95 -15.95
CA ARG A 30 25.70 48.91 -15.90
C ARG A 30 24.22 48.44 -15.70
N LYS A 31 23.64 49.05 -14.66
CA LYS A 31 22.29 49.69 -14.54
C LYS A 31 21.03 48.80 -14.49
N GLY A 32 20.25 48.99 -13.42
CA GLY A 32 18.84 48.59 -13.32
C GLY A 32 18.30 48.75 -11.89
N HIS A 33 18.04 49.99 -11.45
CA HIS A 33 17.39 50.25 -10.16
C HIS A 33 15.89 50.29 -10.39
N ASP A 34 15.11 49.39 -9.78
CA ASP A 34 13.72 49.70 -9.47
C ASP A 34 13.26 49.01 -8.18
N ARG A 35 12.34 49.66 -7.46
CA ARG A 35 11.90 49.24 -6.13
C ARG A 35 10.43 48.82 -6.20
N GLY A 36 10.16 47.52 -6.10
CA GLY A 36 8.82 47.00 -5.96
C GLY A 36 8.14 47.53 -4.69
N LYS A 37 7.05 48.29 -4.86
CA LYS A 37 6.15 48.68 -3.76
C LYS A 37 5.27 47.49 -3.37
N GLY A 38 4.82 47.47 -2.12
CA GLY A 38 3.95 46.43 -1.58
C GLY A 38 2.61 46.28 -2.33
N HIS A 39 2.07 45.07 -2.30
CA HIS A 39 0.82 44.71 -2.96
C HIS A 39 -0.38 44.97 -2.04
N ASP A 40 -1.26 45.86 -2.47
CA ASP A 40 -2.57 46.09 -1.84
C ASP A 40 -3.66 45.23 -2.49
N ARG A 41 -4.68 44.88 -1.71
CA ARG A 41 -5.71 43.89 -2.05
C ARG A 41 -6.77 44.49 -2.98
N ARG A 42 -6.68 44.21 -4.29
CA ARG A 42 -7.84 44.12 -5.23
C ARG A 42 -7.40 43.71 -6.64
N GLY A 43 -7.79 42.50 -7.08
CA GLY A 43 -7.41 41.99 -8.41
C GLY A 43 -8.11 40.70 -8.87
N PHE A 44 -9.26 40.34 -8.31
CA PHE A 44 -10.06 39.20 -8.78
C PHE A 44 -11.27 39.67 -9.60
N LEU A 45 -11.73 38.84 -10.55
CA LEU A 45 -12.78 39.09 -11.57
C LEU A 45 -12.36 39.93 -12.81
N ARG A 46 -11.98 39.23 -13.89
CA ARG A 46 -12.50 39.38 -15.28
C ARG A 46 -11.61 38.59 -16.27
N GLY A 47 -12.17 37.63 -17.01
CA GLY A 47 -11.37 36.90 -18.00
C GLY A 47 -12.01 35.77 -18.82
N ALA A 48 -13.34 35.62 -18.89
CA ALA A 48 -13.97 34.54 -19.66
C ALA A 48 -15.12 35.03 -20.55
N ALA A 49 -14.77 35.53 -21.74
CA ALA A 49 -15.69 35.66 -22.87
C ALA A 49 -14.92 35.99 -24.16
N LEU A 50 -14.79 35.02 -25.09
CA LEU A 50 -15.04 35.17 -26.53
C LEU A 50 -14.68 33.87 -27.26
N ALA A 51 -15.61 33.37 -28.08
CA ALA A 51 -15.42 32.19 -28.92
C ALA A 51 -15.43 32.57 -30.42
N ALA A 52 -14.68 31.78 -31.20
CA ALA A 52 -14.83 31.52 -32.64
C ALA A 52 -14.65 32.65 -33.67
N ALA A 53 -13.64 32.50 -34.56
CA ALA A 53 -13.78 32.69 -36.01
C ALA A 53 -12.56 32.15 -36.81
N GLY A 54 -12.79 31.19 -37.73
CA GLY A 54 -11.92 30.82 -38.87
C GLY A 54 -10.58 30.10 -38.56
N THR A 55 -10.00 29.29 -39.44
CA THR A 55 -10.40 28.78 -40.78
C THR A 55 -9.64 27.47 -41.06
N ALA A 56 -10.19 26.59 -41.92
CA ALA A 56 -9.62 25.27 -42.21
C ALA A 56 -8.45 25.28 -43.22
N ALA A 57 -7.50 24.36 -43.05
CA ALA A 57 -6.56 23.88 -44.07
C ALA A 57 -6.22 22.39 -43.79
N VAL A 58 -5.74 21.64 -44.79
CA VAL A 58 -5.93 20.17 -44.87
C VAL A 58 -4.60 19.41 -45.06
N VAL A 59 -4.61 18.12 -44.66
CA VAL A 59 -3.68 17.01 -44.99
C VAL A 59 -2.38 16.89 -44.17
N GLY A 60 -2.20 15.72 -43.54
CA GLY A 60 -0.93 15.27 -42.95
C GLY A 60 -1.12 14.06 -42.03
N GLU A 61 -1.17 12.84 -42.58
CA GLU A 61 -1.23 11.61 -41.78
C GLU A 61 0.06 11.36 -40.98
N THR A 62 -0.03 10.94 -39.71
CA THR A 62 0.85 9.91 -39.14
C THR A 62 0.40 9.40 -37.76
N ALA A 63 0.58 8.09 -37.54
CA ALA A 63 0.71 7.40 -36.25
C ALA A 63 -0.38 7.60 -35.17
N VAL A 64 -1.44 6.77 -35.23
CA VAL A 64 -2.31 6.50 -34.06
C VAL A 64 -1.55 5.65 -33.03
N GLY A 65 -0.85 6.30 -32.11
CA GLY A 65 -0.33 5.69 -30.89
C GLY A 65 -1.42 5.62 -29.83
N GLY A 66 -2.11 4.48 -29.71
CA GLY A 66 -3.17 4.30 -28.73
C GLY A 66 -2.65 4.33 -27.30
N VAL A 67 -2.91 5.42 -26.58
CA VAL A 67 -2.79 5.49 -25.12
C VAL A 67 -3.77 4.47 -24.52
N PRO A 68 -3.38 3.61 -23.57
CA PRO A 68 -4.34 2.73 -22.91
C PRO A 68 -5.32 3.57 -22.11
N ALA A 69 -6.60 3.52 -22.48
CA ALA A 69 -7.66 4.08 -21.66
C ALA A 69 -7.65 3.37 -20.31
N PHE A 70 -7.40 4.11 -19.23
CA PHE A 70 -7.66 3.62 -17.88
C PHE A 70 -9.16 3.31 -17.78
N ALA A 71 -9.47 2.09 -17.35
CA ALA A 71 -10.85 1.67 -17.19
C ALA A 71 -11.43 2.41 -15.98
N ASP A 72 -12.32 3.35 -16.27
CA ASP A 72 -13.11 4.10 -15.29
C ASP A 72 -13.77 3.14 -14.29
N VAL A 73 -13.39 3.23 -13.01
CA VAL A 73 -13.97 2.43 -11.91
C VAL A 73 -15.19 3.16 -11.34
N SER A 74 -16.05 3.66 -12.24
CA SER A 74 -17.34 4.28 -11.93
C SER A 74 -18.38 3.22 -11.53
N GLY A 75 -18.13 2.58 -10.38
CA GLY A 75 -18.92 1.48 -9.84
C GLY A 75 -19.10 1.49 -8.32
N ARG A 76 -18.65 2.54 -7.61
CA ARG A 76 -18.88 2.70 -6.16
C ARG A 76 -20.17 3.49 -5.92
N SER A 77 -21.28 2.75 -5.74
CA SER A 77 -22.58 3.30 -5.40
C SER A 77 -22.59 3.82 -3.95
N ALA A 78 -22.22 5.08 -3.75
CA ALA A 78 -22.48 5.77 -2.49
C ALA A 78 -24.00 5.77 -2.22
N SER A 79 -24.42 5.22 -1.08
CA SER A 79 -25.83 5.22 -0.69
C SER A 79 -26.27 6.64 -0.33
N SER A 80 -27.19 7.22 -1.10
CA SER A 80 -27.78 8.52 -0.77
C SER A 80 -28.67 8.40 0.48
N ALA A 81 -28.46 9.29 1.45
CA ALA A 81 -29.26 9.36 2.67
C ALA A 81 -29.23 10.76 3.31
N GLY A 82 -29.99 11.70 2.76
CA GLY A 82 -30.32 12.93 3.50
C GLY A 82 -31.11 12.57 4.77
N GLY A 83 -30.64 13.03 5.95
CA GLY A 83 -31.36 12.89 7.22
C GLY A 83 -31.61 11.45 7.70
N GLY A 84 -30.83 10.48 7.22
CA GLY A 84 -30.94 9.08 7.61
C GLY A 84 -30.57 8.84 9.10
N LYS A 85 -30.98 7.67 9.62
CA LYS A 85 -30.41 7.19 10.90
C LYS A 85 -28.95 6.84 10.66
N ILE A 86 -28.05 7.50 11.39
CA ILE A 86 -26.62 7.14 11.45
C ILE A 86 -26.51 5.66 11.81
N GLY A 87 -25.62 4.93 11.12
CA GLY A 87 -25.37 3.52 11.31
C GLY A 87 -24.66 3.20 12.63
N LYS A 88 -23.97 2.06 12.65
CA LYS A 88 -23.25 1.59 13.84
C LYS A 88 -21.77 1.51 13.54
N TRP A 89 -20.96 1.96 14.48
CA TRP A 89 -19.53 1.71 14.48
C TRP A 89 -19.28 0.20 14.67
N THR A 90 -18.93 -0.49 13.59
CA THR A 90 -18.70 -1.94 13.58
C THR A 90 -17.47 -2.34 12.75
N PRO A 91 -16.27 -1.79 13.01
CA PRO A 91 -15.06 -2.21 12.33
C PRO A 91 -14.76 -3.70 12.48
N ASP A 92 -14.25 -4.32 11.40
CA ASP A 92 -13.69 -5.68 11.43
C ASP A 92 -12.18 -5.60 11.74
N PRO A 93 -11.75 -5.98 12.95
CA PRO A 93 -10.35 -5.90 13.36
C PRO A 93 -9.48 -7.04 12.78
N VAL A 94 -10.05 -8.04 12.11
CA VAL A 94 -9.32 -9.21 11.55
C VAL A 94 -9.26 -9.22 10.03
N ALA A 95 -10.12 -8.47 9.34
CA ALA A 95 -10.03 -8.25 7.90
C ALA A 95 -8.64 -7.72 7.49
N GLN A 96 -8.02 -8.34 6.48
CA GLN A 96 -6.68 -7.97 5.98
C GLN A 96 -6.68 -6.66 5.17
N GLN A 97 -7.88 -6.12 4.90
CA GLN A 97 -8.10 -4.79 4.34
C GLN A 97 -8.78 -3.91 5.39
N PHE A 98 -8.28 -2.69 5.58
CA PHE A 98 -8.84 -1.72 6.52
C PHE A 98 -8.51 -0.28 6.12
N THR A 99 -9.26 0.68 6.64
CA THR A 99 -9.04 2.11 6.34
C THR A 99 -8.77 2.93 7.58
N LEU A 100 -7.72 3.74 7.52
CA LEU A 100 -7.53 4.90 8.40
C LEU A 100 -8.11 6.14 7.70
N ALA A 101 -9.13 6.77 8.29
CA ALA A 101 -9.66 8.03 7.80
C ALA A 101 -8.85 9.20 8.38
N VAL A 102 -8.51 10.19 7.55
CA VAL A 102 -7.70 11.34 7.95
C VAL A 102 -8.44 12.62 7.58
N MET A 103 -8.63 13.51 8.56
CA MET A 103 -9.34 14.77 8.41
C MET A 103 -8.41 15.95 8.73
N PRO A 104 -7.99 16.74 7.73
CA PRO A 104 -7.21 17.94 7.97
C PRO A 104 -8.09 19.17 8.18
N ASP A 105 -7.58 20.13 8.96
CA ASP A 105 -7.69 21.57 8.74
C ASP A 105 -9.12 22.03 8.40
N THR A 106 -9.99 22.05 9.42
CA THR A 106 -11.43 22.36 9.32
C THR A 106 -11.79 23.78 9.74
N GLN A 107 -10.80 24.59 10.14
CA GLN A 107 -10.95 25.94 10.71
C GLN A 107 -11.98 26.85 10.04
N PHE A 108 -12.04 26.89 8.71
CA PHE A 108 -12.96 27.76 7.96
C PHE A 108 -14.45 27.38 8.11
N LEU A 109 -14.76 26.23 8.73
CA LEU A 109 -16.11 25.85 9.15
C LEU A 109 -16.47 26.38 10.55
N TYR A 110 -15.51 26.93 11.29
CA TYR A 110 -15.59 27.24 12.73
C TYR A 110 -14.94 28.58 13.09
N TRP A 111 -15.65 29.68 12.77
CA TRP A 111 -15.29 31.03 13.20
C TRP A 111 -16.37 31.61 14.13
N GLY A 112 -16.45 31.06 15.33
CA GLY A 112 -17.47 31.36 16.35
C GLY A 112 -17.44 32.81 16.82
N SER A 113 -16.26 33.42 16.96
CA SER A 113 -16.14 34.85 17.31
C SER A 113 -16.71 35.81 16.26
N GLN A 114 -17.01 35.32 15.04
CA GLN A 114 -17.69 36.07 13.97
C GLN A 114 -19.09 35.54 13.64
N ASP A 115 -19.66 34.64 14.46
CA ASP A 115 -20.96 33.98 14.19
C ASP A 115 -20.99 33.25 12.82
N SER A 116 -19.83 32.76 12.39
CA SER A 116 -19.63 32.10 11.08
C SER A 116 -19.22 30.65 11.31
N VAL A 117 -20.21 29.82 11.68
CA VAL A 117 -20.03 28.39 11.92
C VAL A 117 -20.98 27.56 11.04
N ASN A 118 -20.46 26.50 10.41
CA ASN A 118 -21.28 25.47 9.79
C ASN A 118 -20.70 24.07 10.04
N ARG A 119 -21.23 23.38 11.06
CA ARG A 119 -20.87 21.99 11.37
C ARG A 119 -21.22 20.97 10.29
N GLN A 120 -22.24 21.25 9.46
CA GLN A 120 -22.87 20.21 8.64
C GLN A 120 -21.87 19.39 7.80
N PRO A 121 -20.85 19.98 7.16
CA PRO A 121 -19.90 19.19 6.38
C PRO A 121 -19.11 18.18 7.21
N GLN A 122 -18.65 18.58 8.41
CA GLN A 122 -17.92 17.69 9.31
C GLN A 122 -18.83 16.61 9.90
N GLU A 123 -20.07 16.96 10.24
CA GLU A 123 -21.06 15.97 10.69
C GLU A 123 -21.36 14.91 9.61
N GLU A 124 -21.47 15.26 8.33
CA GLU A 124 -21.63 14.24 7.26
C GLU A 124 -20.38 13.37 7.10
N SER A 125 -19.17 13.93 7.25
CA SER A 125 -17.93 13.14 7.24
C SER A 125 -17.87 12.14 8.40
N PHE A 126 -18.38 12.51 9.59
CA PHE A 126 -18.52 11.60 10.72
C PHE A 126 -19.58 10.51 10.48
N ARG A 127 -20.71 10.84 9.83
CA ARG A 127 -21.71 9.84 9.41
C ARG A 127 -21.12 8.84 8.42
N TYR A 128 -20.39 9.33 7.42
CA TYR A 128 -19.69 8.48 6.45
C TYR A 128 -18.69 7.53 7.14
N ILE A 129 -17.88 8.01 8.09
CA ILE A 129 -16.95 7.18 8.86
C ILE A 129 -17.68 6.05 9.61
N ILE A 130 -18.81 6.37 10.25
CA ILE A 130 -19.60 5.38 11.00
C ILE A 130 -20.22 4.35 10.05
N ASP A 131 -20.85 4.81 8.96
CA ASP A 131 -21.59 3.97 8.03
C ASP A 131 -20.69 3.03 7.21
N ASN A 132 -19.43 3.43 6.96
CA ASN A 132 -18.43 2.65 6.21
C ASN A 132 -17.45 1.91 7.14
N SER A 133 -17.70 1.90 8.46
CA SER A 133 -16.80 1.27 9.43
C SER A 133 -16.69 -0.25 9.30
N GLY A 134 -17.79 -0.94 9.03
CA GLY A 134 -17.85 -2.41 8.89
C GLY A 134 -18.10 -2.93 7.47
N ASP A 135 -17.99 -2.05 6.46
CA ASP A 135 -18.17 -2.41 5.05
C ASP A 135 -16.94 -3.17 4.52
N PRO A 136 -17.08 -4.36 3.91
CA PRO A 136 -15.96 -5.08 3.30
C PRO A 136 -15.13 -4.27 2.27
N ASP A 137 -15.73 -3.27 1.60
CA ASP A 137 -15.03 -2.45 0.60
C ASP A 137 -14.28 -1.24 1.21
N ASN A 138 -14.49 -0.94 2.50
CA ASN A 138 -13.92 0.24 3.18
C ASN A 138 -13.31 -0.10 4.56
N ASN A 139 -14.05 -0.75 5.45
CA ASN A 139 -13.65 -1.14 6.82
C ASN A 139 -12.87 -0.04 7.57
N ILE A 140 -13.50 1.11 7.80
CA ILE A 140 -12.86 2.22 8.53
C ILE A 140 -12.71 1.85 10.02
N VAL A 141 -11.47 1.72 10.48
CA VAL A 141 -11.11 1.24 11.84
C VAL A 141 -10.71 2.36 12.80
N PHE A 142 -10.32 3.53 12.27
CA PHE A 142 -9.86 4.67 13.05
C PHE A 142 -9.98 5.97 12.25
N MET A 143 -10.14 7.11 12.93
CA MET A 143 -10.04 8.46 12.34
C MET A 143 -8.96 9.31 13.03
N ALA A 144 -8.13 10.03 12.28
CA ALA A 144 -7.17 10.99 12.82
C ALA A 144 -7.44 12.41 12.30
N HIS A 145 -7.69 13.36 13.21
CA HIS A 145 -7.81 14.79 12.87
C HIS A 145 -6.44 15.48 13.05
N LEU A 146 -6.01 16.27 12.05
CA LEU A 146 -4.63 16.79 11.95
C LEU A 146 -4.42 18.21 12.48
N GLY A 147 -5.22 18.66 13.45
CA GLY A 147 -5.21 20.04 13.93
C GLY A 147 -6.07 21.01 13.12
N ASP A 148 -5.97 22.29 13.49
CA ASP A 148 -6.79 23.42 13.04
C ASP A 148 -8.28 23.08 12.94
N LEU A 149 -8.87 22.85 14.11
CA LEU A 149 -10.31 22.65 14.26
C LEU A 149 -11.08 23.97 14.14
N THR A 150 -10.48 25.07 14.60
CA THR A 150 -11.09 26.41 14.69
C THR A 150 -10.26 27.45 13.95
N GLU A 151 -10.85 28.56 13.50
CA GLU A 151 -10.12 29.67 12.87
C GLU A 151 -9.50 30.64 13.90
N ASP A 152 -10.03 30.66 15.12
CA ASP A 152 -9.87 31.77 16.07
C ASP A 152 -9.49 31.36 17.51
N ALA A 153 -9.27 30.07 17.77
CA ALA A 153 -9.09 29.46 19.10
C ALA A 153 -10.22 29.74 20.12
N ASP A 154 -11.37 30.29 19.69
CA ASP A 154 -12.36 30.84 20.62
C ASP A 154 -13.22 29.74 21.26
N ALA A 155 -13.60 29.95 22.52
CA ALA A 155 -14.44 29.01 23.26
C ALA A 155 -15.82 28.77 22.60
N SER A 156 -16.35 29.75 21.85
CA SER A 156 -17.57 29.57 21.05
C SER A 156 -17.36 28.63 19.86
N SER A 157 -16.24 28.73 19.15
CA SER A 157 -15.85 27.78 18.09
C SER A 157 -15.69 26.37 18.64
N PHE A 158 -15.00 26.23 19.78
CA PHE A 158 -14.84 24.94 20.44
C PHE A 158 -16.16 24.36 20.99
N ALA A 159 -17.07 25.19 21.48
CA ALA A 159 -18.42 24.74 21.88
C ALA A 159 -19.27 24.26 20.70
N GLU A 160 -18.94 24.62 19.46
CA GLU A 160 -19.55 24.05 18.26
C GLU A 160 -18.81 22.78 17.80
N ILE A 161 -17.48 22.73 17.85
CA ILE A 161 -16.67 21.52 17.64
C ILE A 161 -17.11 20.38 18.57
N ASP A 162 -17.33 20.66 19.86
CA ASP A 162 -17.78 19.69 20.86
C ASP A 162 -19.06 18.94 20.41
N LYS A 163 -20.02 19.71 19.87
CA LYS A 163 -21.30 19.20 19.35
C LYS A 163 -21.13 18.36 18.08
N ALA A 164 -20.17 18.69 17.22
CA ALA A 164 -19.86 17.87 16.04
C ALA A 164 -19.25 16.52 16.47
N PHE A 165 -18.21 16.55 17.31
CA PHE A 165 -17.50 15.34 17.75
C PHE A 165 -18.34 14.46 18.70
N ALA A 166 -19.39 14.99 19.34
CA ALA A 166 -20.37 14.19 20.09
C ALA A 166 -21.04 13.07 19.24
N ILE A 167 -21.07 13.20 17.92
CA ILE A 167 -21.49 12.13 17.00
C ILE A 167 -20.54 10.92 17.08
N LEU A 168 -19.23 11.16 17.14
CA LEU A 168 -18.22 10.09 17.26
C LEU A 168 -18.28 9.43 18.64
N ASP A 169 -18.40 10.21 19.71
CA ASP A 169 -18.47 9.69 21.08
C ASP A 169 -19.69 8.78 21.28
N SER A 170 -20.86 9.26 20.86
CA SER A 170 -22.14 8.56 21.07
C SER A 170 -22.25 7.26 20.26
N HIS A 171 -21.47 7.12 19.19
CA HIS A 171 -21.32 5.88 18.43
C HIS A 171 -20.10 5.04 18.85
N GLY A 172 -19.26 5.53 19.77
CA GLY A 172 -18.07 4.82 20.26
C GLY A 172 -16.95 4.68 19.22
N VAL A 173 -16.85 5.64 18.30
CA VAL A 173 -15.85 5.64 17.22
C VAL A 173 -14.44 5.77 17.79
N ALA A 174 -13.49 5.01 17.23
CA ALA A 174 -12.09 5.17 17.57
C ALA A 174 -11.48 6.33 16.77
N TYR A 175 -11.03 7.38 17.46
CA TYR A 175 -10.37 8.51 16.81
C TYR A 175 -9.28 9.15 17.68
N SER A 176 -8.44 9.96 17.03
CA SER A 176 -7.49 10.89 17.66
C SER A 176 -7.67 12.32 17.13
N VAL A 177 -7.15 13.26 17.89
CA VAL A 177 -7.12 14.70 17.58
C VAL A 177 -5.83 15.29 18.15
N LEU A 178 -5.31 16.31 17.47
CA LEU A 178 -4.22 17.16 17.94
C LEU A 178 -4.61 18.63 17.67
N ALA A 179 -3.91 19.58 18.28
CA ALA A 179 -4.15 21.01 18.06
C ALA A 179 -3.29 21.53 16.91
N GLY A 180 -3.83 22.47 16.11
CA GLY A 180 -3.07 23.24 15.12
C GLY A 180 -2.76 24.67 15.59
N ASN A 181 -2.17 25.49 14.72
CA ASN A 181 -1.74 26.85 15.07
C ASN A 181 -2.90 27.87 15.17
N HIS A 182 -4.09 27.55 14.66
CA HIS A 182 -5.30 28.35 14.87
C HIS A 182 -6.08 27.93 16.13
N ASP A 183 -5.80 26.75 16.70
CA ASP A 183 -6.46 26.26 17.92
C ASP A 183 -5.79 26.75 19.22
N VAL A 184 -4.48 27.03 19.16
CA VAL A 184 -3.62 27.31 20.31
C VAL A 184 -2.42 28.18 19.92
N THR A 185 -1.79 28.83 20.91
CA THR A 185 -0.54 29.59 20.72
C THR A 185 0.57 29.04 21.59
N GLY A 186 1.81 29.07 21.09
CA GLY A 186 2.97 28.49 21.78
C GLY A 186 3.01 26.95 21.72
N ASP A 187 3.90 26.36 22.50
CA ASP A 187 4.17 24.92 22.56
C ASP A 187 3.28 24.15 23.55
N ASP A 188 3.47 22.84 23.66
CA ASP A 188 2.71 21.97 24.57
C ASP A 188 2.82 22.33 26.07
N THR A 189 3.63 23.32 26.48
CA THR A 189 3.72 23.80 27.87
C THR A 189 2.82 25.00 28.20
N ARG A 190 2.09 25.53 27.21
CA ARG A 190 1.23 26.74 27.32
C ARG A 190 0.10 26.73 28.37
N GLY A 191 -0.20 25.58 28.98
CA GLY A 191 -1.21 25.46 30.03
C GLY A 191 -2.61 25.12 29.50
N ASP A 192 -3.65 25.67 30.13
CA ASP A 192 -5.05 25.36 29.80
C ASP A 192 -5.56 26.22 28.64
N THR A 193 -6.29 25.62 27.69
CA THR A 193 -6.87 26.31 26.53
C THR A 193 -8.27 25.76 26.20
N PRO A 194 -9.12 26.50 25.45
CA PRO A 194 -10.41 25.99 24.96
C PRO A 194 -10.30 24.66 24.19
N TYR A 195 -9.22 24.48 23.41
CA TYR A 195 -8.86 23.18 22.83
C TYR A 195 -8.71 22.10 23.90
N LEU A 196 -7.89 22.32 24.93
CA LEU A 196 -7.57 21.29 25.92
C LEU A 196 -8.80 20.94 26.77
N GLN A 197 -9.64 21.92 27.11
CA GLN A 197 -10.91 21.71 27.80
C GLN A 197 -11.89 20.85 26.98
N THR A 198 -11.90 21.00 25.65
CA THR A 198 -12.88 20.36 24.75
C THR A 198 -12.40 19.02 24.19
N MET A 199 -11.16 18.97 23.73
CA MET A 199 -10.55 17.88 22.96
C MET A 199 -9.42 17.15 23.71
N GLY A 200 -9.17 17.52 24.97
CA GLY A 200 -8.15 16.89 25.81
C GLY A 200 -8.46 15.46 26.28
N PRO A 201 -7.55 14.84 27.05
CA PRO A 201 -7.57 13.41 27.39
C PRO A 201 -8.83 12.94 28.13
N GLN A 202 -9.52 13.83 28.85
CA GLN A 202 -10.79 13.56 29.51
C GLN A 202 -11.88 13.06 28.55
N ARG A 203 -11.88 13.52 27.29
CA ARG A 203 -12.80 13.09 26.25
C ARG A 203 -12.57 11.63 25.85
N PHE A 204 -11.31 11.19 25.90
CA PHE A 204 -10.88 9.85 25.49
C PHE A 204 -10.88 8.81 26.62
N GLN A 205 -11.16 9.19 27.88
CA GLN A 205 -11.04 8.32 29.06
C GLN A 205 -11.89 7.02 29.01
N HIS A 206 -12.90 6.97 28.13
CA HIS A 206 -13.75 5.78 27.91
C HIS A 206 -13.54 5.12 26.54
N SER A 207 -12.66 5.69 25.70
CA SER A 207 -12.27 5.06 24.43
C SER A 207 -11.42 3.83 24.70
N ARG A 208 -11.73 2.73 24.00
CA ARG A 208 -10.95 1.48 24.08
C ARG A 208 -9.57 1.58 23.44
N THR A 209 -9.34 2.61 22.61
CA THR A 209 -8.04 2.81 21.97
C THR A 209 -7.12 3.72 22.76
N PHE A 210 -7.63 4.56 23.66
CA PHE A 210 -6.81 5.52 24.38
C PHE A 210 -5.81 4.82 25.31
N VAL A 211 -4.52 5.04 25.06
CA VAL A 211 -3.40 4.53 25.87
C VAL A 211 -3.05 5.50 26.99
N GLY A 212 -3.15 6.80 26.72
CA GLY A 212 -2.83 7.86 27.65
C GLY A 212 -2.40 9.14 26.94
N ALA A 213 -2.12 10.16 27.74
CA ALA A 213 -1.50 11.40 27.32
C ALA A 213 -0.21 11.67 28.10
N ASP A 214 0.54 12.68 27.68
CA ASP A 214 1.63 13.26 28.46
C ASP A 214 1.10 14.10 29.64
N SER A 215 2.00 14.75 30.37
CA SER A 215 1.62 15.61 31.49
C SER A 215 0.98 16.94 31.09
N SER A 216 1.10 17.36 29.82
CA SER A 216 0.40 18.54 29.31
C SER A 216 -1.04 18.22 28.89
N GLY A 217 -1.28 17.00 28.39
CA GLY A 217 -2.55 16.58 27.80
C GLY A 217 -2.68 16.86 26.30
N TYR A 218 -1.72 17.57 25.69
CA TYR A 218 -1.72 17.86 24.25
C TYR A 218 -1.14 16.74 23.40
N ASN A 219 -0.31 15.86 23.97
CA ASN A 219 0.25 14.71 23.26
C ASN A 219 -0.50 13.44 23.70
N THR A 220 -1.19 12.76 22.78
CA THR A 220 -1.98 11.55 23.08
C THR A 220 -1.52 10.32 22.28
N ALA A 221 -1.79 9.14 22.83
CA ALA A 221 -1.45 7.87 22.24
C ALA A 221 -2.68 6.96 22.17
N HIS A 222 -2.84 6.27 21.05
CA HIS A 222 -3.96 5.38 20.78
C HIS A 222 -3.49 4.05 20.19
N VAL A 223 -4.06 2.93 20.63
CA VAL A 223 -3.83 1.61 20.04
C VAL A 223 -5.15 1.06 19.50
N PHE A 224 -5.20 0.82 18.18
CA PHE A 224 -6.35 0.22 17.50
C PHE A 224 -6.01 -1.17 16.94
N GLN A 225 -7.03 -1.95 16.60
CA GLN A 225 -6.88 -3.30 16.04
C GLN A 225 -7.33 -3.30 14.58
N ALA A 226 -6.50 -3.84 13.69
CA ALA A 226 -6.81 -4.04 12.28
C ALA A 226 -5.92 -5.12 11.65
N ALA A 227 -6.40 -5.85 10.66
CA ALA A 227 -5.68 -6.97 10.03
C ALA A 227 -5.13 -8.02 11.04
N GLY A 228 -5.85 -8.25 12.13
CA GLY A 228 -5.51 -9.23 13.17
C GLY A 228 -4.32 -8.82 14.06
N ARG A 229 -3.88 -7.56 13.99
CA ARG A 229 -2.80 -7.00 14.81
C ARG A 229 -3.18 -5.64 15.38
N SER A 230 -2.38 -5.19 16.35
CA SER A 230 -2.53 -3.86 16.94
C SER A 230 -1.58 -2.86 16.28
N TRP A 231 -2.02 -1.60 16.21
CA TRP A 231 -1.30 -0.48 15.61
C TRP A 231 -1.27 0.66 16.62
N LEU A 232 -0.14 1.36 16.74
CA LEU A 232 0.01 2.51 17.64
C LEU A 232 -0.06 3.80 16.80
N LEU A 233 -0.96 4.70 17.15
CA LEU A 233 -1.03 6.05 16.61
C LEU A 233 -0.67 7.05 17.71
N LEU A 234 0.22 7.98 17.41
CA LEU A 234 0.56 9.11 18.26
C LEU A 234 -0.01 10.38 17.64
N ALA A 235 -0.80 11.14 18.41
CA ALA A 235 -1.26 12.46 18.06
C ALA A 235 -0.51 13.48 18.91
N LEU A 236 0.45 14.16 18.28
CA LEU A 236 1.38 15.07 18.93
C LEU A 236 1.06 16.51 18.57
N ASP A 237 1.34 17.42 19.50
CA ASP A 237 1.05 18.84 19.32
C ASP A 237 1.76 19.46 18.11
N TRP A 238 1.19 20.52 17.52
CA TRP A 238 1.84 21.29 16.44
C TRP A 238 3.23 21.84 16.83
N ARG A 239 3.48 22.06 18.13
CA ARG A 239 4.76 22.48 18.69
C ARG A 239 5.09 21.60 19.92
N THR A 240 5.35 20.32 19.65
CA THR A 240 5.76 19.34 20.68
C THR A 240 7.14 19.68 21.26
N THR A 241 7.30 19.66 22.58
CA THR A 241 8.59 19.92 23.25
C THR A 241 9.42 18.65 23.46
N ASP A 242 10.66 18.80 23.93
CA ASP A 242 11.54 17.68 24.28
C ASP A 242 10.93 16.75 25.34
N ALA A 243 10.09 17.28 26.23
CA ALA A 243 9.33 16.48 27.19
C ALA A 243 8.26 15.63 26.50
N GLY A 244 7.51 16.23 25.55
CA GLY A 244 6.55 15.54 24.69
C GLY A 244 7.21 14.45 23.84
N TYR A 245 8.34 14.74 23.18
CA TYR A 245 9.11 13.75 22.41
C TYR A 245 9.66 12.62 23.29
N ALA A 246 10.17 12.92 24.49
CA ALA A 246 10.64 11.91 25.43
C ALA A 246 9.49 11.00 25.92
N TRP A 247 8.31 11.57 26.16
CA TRP A 247 7.09 10.81 26.47
C TRP A 247 6.67 9.91 25.29
N ALA A 248 6.60 10.46 24.07
CA ALA A 248 6.22 9.73 22.87
C ALA A 248 7.16 8.53 22.60
N ASN A 249 8.46 8.75 22.72
CA ASN A 249 9.50 7.72 22.61
C ASN A 249 9.36 6.64 23.70
N LYS A 250 8.97 7.01 24.92
CA LYS A 250 8.65 6.06 26.01
C LYS A 250 7.40 5.24 25.70
N ILE A 251 6.37 5.82 25.07
CA ILE A 251 5.19 5.08 24.61
C ILE A 251 5.59 4.06 23.55
N ILE A 252 6.31 4.44 22.48
CA ILE A 252 6.76 3.51 21.43
C ILE A 252 7.52 2.32 22.04
N LYS A 253 8.48 2.59 22.92
CA LYS A 253 9.26 1.56 23.64
C LYS A 253 8.45 0.68 24.59
N SER A 254 7.29 1.14 25.05
CA SER A 254 6.34 0.36 25.85
C SER A 254 5.49 -0.59 25.00
N TYR A 255 5.42 -0.34 23.68
CA TYR A 255 4.69 -1.14 22.69
C TYR A 255 5.62 -1.66 21.58
N PRO A 256 6.70 -2.41 21.90
CA PRO A 256 7.82 -2.69 21.00
C PRO A 256 7.51 -3.64 19.83
N LYS A 257 6.25 -4.01 19.63
CA LYS A 257 5.78 -4.92 18.56
C LYS A 257 4.68 -4.30 17.68
N LEU A 258 4.39 -3.01 17.85
CA LEU A 258 3.31 -2.34 17.11
C LEU A 258 3.92 -1.45 16.03
N PRO A 259 3.42 -1.47 14.78
CA PRO A 259 3.75 -0.44 13.80
C PRO A 259 3.21 0.91 14.31
N VAL A 260 3.95 1.98 14.06
CA VAL A 260 3.64 3.33 14.56
C VAL A 260 3.30 4.28 13.41
N ILE A 261 2.18 4.97 13.58
CA ILE A 261 1.76 6.13 12.78
C ILE A 261 1.93 7.36 13.66
N VAL A 262 2.58 8.41 13.17
CA VAL A 262 2.72 9.69 13.89
C VAL A 262 1.90 10.77 13.18
N THR A 263 1.06 11.46 13.92
CA THR A 263 0.31 12.62 13.43
C THR A 263 0.71 13.85 14.23
N SER A 264 0.99 14.95 13.55
CA SER A 264 1.23 16.29 14.11
C SER A 264 0.93 17.31 13.02
N HIS A 265 0.54 18.52 13.40
CA HIS A 265 0.07 19.53 12.46
C HIS A 265 1.18 19.96 11.48
N ASP A 266 2.42 20.16 11.95
CA ASP A 266 3.55 20.66 11.14
C ASP A 266 4.70 19.62 11.11
N ILE A 267 4.92 19.01 9.94
CA ILE A 267 6.03 18.07 9.69
C ILE A 267 6.74 18.39 8.36
N VAL A 268 6.07 18.17 7.23
CA VAL A 268 6.61 18.45 5.88
C VAL A 268 5.70 19.42 5.14
N ALA A 269 6.22 20.23 4.23
CA ALA A 269 5.45 21.09 3.33
C ALA A 269 5.75 20.76 1.86
N SER A 270 4.79 21.00 0.98
CA SER A 270 5.06 21.03 -0.46
C SER A 270 5.99 22.21 -0.80
N PRO A 271 6.93 22.07 -1.75
CA PRO A 271 7.78 23.18 -2.20
C PRO A 271 7.07 24.13 -3.19
N TYR A 272 5.81 23.84 -3.56
CA TYR A 272 4.99 24.68 -4.45
C TYR A 272 4.15 25.67 -3.66
N ASP A 273 3.85 26.82 -4.28
CA ASP A 273 2.93 27.81 -3.72
C ASP A 273 1.45 27.44 -3.96
N ASP A 274 0.56 28.23 -3.39
CA ASP A 274 -0.89 28.03 -3.40
C ASP A 274 -1.58 28.32 -4.74
N ASN A 275 -0.86 28.89 -5.72
CA ASN A 275 -1.40 29.31 -7.03
C ASN A 275 -1.29 28.22 -8.10
N VAL A 276 -0.64 27.10 -7.81
CA VAL A 276 -0.55 25.94 -8.71
C VAL A 276 -1.84 25.13 -8.62
N TYR A 277 -2.77 25.26 -9.57
CA TYR A 277 -3.98 24.41 -9.63
C TYR A 277 -4.21 23.84 -11.04
N PRO A 278 -4.47 22.52 -11.21
CA PRO A 278 -4.50 21.49 -10.16
C PRO A 278 -3.13 21.30 -9.51
N TYR A 279 -3.11 20.72 -8.30
CA TYR A 279 -1.86 20.50 -7.57
C TYR A 279 -1.03 19.41 -8.25
N GLU A 280 -0.05 19.86 -9.02
CA GLU A 280 1.06 19.03 -9.49
C GLU A 280 2.03 18.82 -8.31
N SER A 281 2.23 17.56 -7.92
CA SER A 281 3.51 17.19 -7.30
C SER A 281 4.60 17.15 -8.36
N GLY A 282 5.86 17.25 -7.93
CA GLY A 282 6.99 17.18 -8.85
C GLY A 282 7.12 15.84 -9.56
N ASP A 283 8.04 15.76 -10.51
CA ASP A 283 8.57 14.48 -11.00
C ASP A 283 9.94 14.24 -10.33
N PRO A 284 10.07 13.26 -9.40
CA PRO A 284 9.02 12.40 -8.86
C PRO A 284 8.16 13.09 -7.80
N GLU A 285 7.01 12.49 -7.51
CA GLU A 285 5.94 12.99 -6.63
C GLU A 285 6.30 12.90 -5.12
N ASP A 286 7.60 12.89 -4.83
CA ASP A 286 8.27 12.63 -3.56
C ASP A 286 9.25 13.80 -3.34
N ASN A 287 8.70 14.98 -3.06
CA ASN A 287 9.44 16.24 -3.02
C ASN A 287 9.04 17.19 -1.88
N ALA A 288 8.15 16.77 -0.98
CA ALA A 288 7.85 17.54 0.22
C ALA A 288 9.12 17.70 1.09
N ILE A 289 9.29 18.87 1.70
CA ILE A 289 10.47 19.23 2.48
C ILE A 289 10.11 19.40 3.95
N PHE A 290 11.04 19.04 4.86
CA PHE A 290 10.85 19.34 6.27
C PHE A 290 10.84 20.85 6.51
N GLN A 291 9.98 21.26 7.44
CA GLN A 291 10.11 22.54 8.14
C GLN A 291 10.88 22.33 9.45
N ASP A 292 11.30 23.42 10.11
CA ASP A 292 12.14 23.34 11.31
C ASP A 292 11.57 22.42 12.42
N ASN A 293 10.25 22.46 12.63
CA ASN A 293 9.56 21.60 13.60
C ASN A 293 9.55 20.13 13.17
N GLY A 294 9.23 19.84 11.90
CA GLY A 294 9.27 18.48 11.37
C GLY A 294 10.68 17.89 11.34
N GLN A 295 11.71 18.70 11.10
CA GLN A 295 13.10 18.29 11.23
C GLN A 295 13.44 17.96 12.70
N ALA A 296 13.01 18.78 13.65
CA ALA A 296 13.17 18.48 15.08
C ALA A 296 12.42 17.20 15.50
N MET A 297 11.21 16.96 14.99
CA MET A 297 10.46 15.72 15.21
C MET A 297 11.15 14.51 14.58
N TRP A 298 11.74 14.69 13.38
CA TRP A 298 12.51 13.65 12.72
C TRP A 298 13.70 13.22 13.57
N ASP A 299 14.52 14.18 13.99
CA ASP A 299 15.75 13.92 14.75
C ASP A 299 15.50 13.41 16.17
N LYS A 300 14.41 13.85 16.83
CA LYS A 300 14.12 13.51 18.25
C LYS A 300 13.22 12.28 18.44
N LEU A 301 12.45 11.90 17.42
CA LEU A 301 11.47 10.82 17.53
C LEU A 301 11.49 9.83 16.36
N ILE A 302 11.36 10.29 15.12
CA ILE A 302 11.06 9.40 13.98
C ILE A 302 12.29 8.60 13.54
N ASN A 303 13.43 9.26 13.37
CA ASN A 303 14.64 8.68 12.76
C ASN A 303 15.14 7.42 13.50
N ASP A 304 15.08 7.43 14.83
CA ASP A 304 15.64 6.38 15.68
C ASP A 304 14.61 5.30 16.08
N ASN A 305 13.33 5.47 15.72
CA ASN A 305 12.28 4.50 16.03
C ASN A 305 11.85 3.74 14.77
N ASP A 306 12.43 2.56 14.53
CA ASP A 306 12.15 1.72 13.35
C ASP A 306 10.66 1.35 13.20
N GLN A 307 9.91 1.38 14.30
CA GLN A 307 8.47 1.15 14.33
C GLN A 307 7.67 2.22 13.55
N VAL A 308 8.18 3.45 13.41
CA VAL A 308 7.51 4.53 12.67
C VAL A 308 7.68 4.31 11.17
N PHE A 309 6.56 4.18 10.45
CA PHE A 309 6.57 3.94 9.00
C PHE A 309 5.72 4.94 8.19
N LEU A 310 4.82 5.68 8.86
CA LEU A 310 3.94 6.67 8.24
C LEU A 310 3.80 7.88 9.16
N THR A 311 3.93 9.08 8.60
CA THR A 311 3.58 10.34 9.27
C THR A 311 2.55 11.13 8.48
N LEU A 312 1.63 11.79 9.16
CA LEU A 312 0.52 12.54 8.58
C LEU A 312 0.47 13.95 9.19
N SER A 313 0.47 14.99 8.35
CA SER A 313 0.41 16.39 8.81
C SER A 313 -0.58 17.27 8.04
N GLY A 314 -0.99 18.35 8.68
CA GLY A 314 -1.85 19.42 8.16
C GLY A 314 -1.03 20.69 7.92
N HIS A 315 -1.54 21.85 8.33
CA HIS A 315 -0.88 23.16 8.37
C HIS A 315 -0.63 23.80 6.99
N TYR A 316 0.16 23.18 6.13
CA TYR A 316 0.49 23.73 4.82
C TYR A 316 -0.39 23.17 3.71
N TRP A 317 -0.78 24.05 2.79
CA TRP A 317 -1.21 23.69 1.45
C TRP A 317 -0.13 24.11 0.43
N PRO A 318 0.02 23.40 -0.70
CA PRO A 318 -0.81 22.27 -1.13
C PRO A 318 -0.43 20.90 -0.51
N PRO A 319 -1.32 19.89 -0.63
CA PRO A 319 -0.99 18.51 -0.28
C PRO A 319 0.26 18.01 -1.01
N GLY A 320 0.99 17.09 -0.37
CA GLY A 320 2.23 16.55 -0.90
C GLY A 320 2.75 15.38 -0.07
N ARG A 321 3.86 14.79 -0.52
CA ARG A 321 4.50 13.66 0.18
C ARG A 321 6.01 13.64 -0.04
N THR A 322 6.72 12.93 0.84
CA THR A 322 8.08 12.46 0.60
C THR A 322 8.34 11.14 1.34
N THR A 323 9.36 10.39 0.94
CA THR A 323 9.82 9.17 1.61
C THR A 323 11.26 9.36 2.09
N LYS A 324 11.53 9.05 3.36
CA LYS A 324 12.89 9.09 3.93
C LYS A 324 13.25 7.80 4.65
N LYS A 325 14.54 7.46 4.63
CA LYS A 325 15.08 6.31 5.36
C LYS A 325 15.42 6.70 6.79
N ASN A 326 14.87 5.94 7.75
CA ASN A 326 15.22 6.04 9.16
C ASN A 326 16.61 5.45 9.44
N ALA A 327 17.09 5.52 10.69
CA ALA A 327 18.39 4.97 11.10
C ALA A 327 18.52 3.45 10.91
N ALA A 328 17.41 2.71 10.82
CA ALA A 328 17.40 1.29 10.50
C ALA A 328 17.47 1.00 8.98
N GLY A 329 17.48 2.03 8.13
CA GLY A 329 17.50 1.93 6.66
C GLY A 329 16.13 1.66 6.02
N ASN A 330 15.08 1.60 6.83
CA ASN A 330 13.71 1.36 6.41
C ASN A 330 13.01 2.67 6.02
N ASP A 331 12.09 2.58 5.06
CA ASP A 331 11.34 3.74 4.59
C ASP A 331 10.28 4.19 5.60
N VAL A 332 10.14 5.51 5.70
CA VAL A 332 9.10 6.25 6.40
C VAL A 332 8.45 7.17 5.37
N HIS A 333 7.14 7.04 5.20
CA HIS A 333 6.36 7.89 4.30
C HIS A 333 5.83 9.09 5.07
N LEU A 334 6.09 10.30 4.57
CA LEU A 334 5.72 11.55 5.22
C LEU A 334 4.75 12.29 4.31
N HIS A 335 3.47 12.33 4.68
CA HIS A 335 2.42 12.93 3.88
C HIS A 335 1.85 14.18 4.56
N ILE A 336 1.63 15.22 3.76
CA ILE A 336 0.88 16.40 4.17
C ILE A 336 -0.40 16.54 3.36
N THR A 337 -1.46 16.98 4.03
CA THR A 337 -2.74 17.28 3.42
C THR A 337 -3.45 18.41 4.17
N ASN A 338 -3.83 19.46 3.45
CA ASN A 338 -4.74 20.50 3.91
C ASN A 338 -5.69 20.81 2.75
N TYR A 339 -6.97 21.01 3.06
CA TYR A 339 -8.04 21.21 2.09
C TYR A 339 -8.82 22.52 2.24
N GLN A 340 -8.48 23.39 3.20
CA GLN A 340 -9.32 24.55 3.54
C GLN A 340 -9.48 25.54 2.38
N ASN A 341 -8.54 25.55 1.42
CA ASN A 341 -8.61 26.39 0.23
C ASN A 341 -9.59 25.86 -0.85
N ARG A 342 -10.10 24.63 -0.70
CA ARG A 342 -11.06 24.00 -1.61
C ARG A 342 -12.49 24.47 -1.31
N TYR A 343 -13.45 24.09 -2.15
CA TYR A 343 -14.84 24.54 -2.06
C TYR A 343 -15.42 24.40 -0.65
N PHE A 344 -16.05 25.50 -0.19
CA PHE A 344 -16.68 25.60 1.13
C PHE A 344 -15.73 25.28 2.30
N GLY A 345 -14.52 25.87 2.28
CA GLY A 345 -13.53 25.66 3.35
C GLY A 345 -13.01 24.22 3.38
N GLY A 346 -12.89 23.57 2.22
CA GLY A 346 -12.66 22.14 2.10
C GLY A 346 -13.84 21.24 2.44
N GLY A 347 -14.88 21.75 3.11
CA GLY A 347 -16.08 21.00 3.46
C GLY A 347 -15.80 19.71 4.25
N ALA A 348 -14.81 19.74 5.16
CA ALA A 348 -14.37 18.61 5.99
C ALA A 348 -14.08 17.32 5.21
N MET A 349 -13.35 17.44 4.10
CA MET A 349 -12.85 16.32 3.29
C MET A 349 -12.10 15.27 4.11
N LEU A 350 -12.18 14.02 3.64
CA LEU A 350 -11.44 12.89 4.19
C LEU A 350 -10.39 12.42 3.17
N ARG A 351 -9.16 12.20 3.64
CA ARG A 351 -8.20 11.35 2.96
C ARG A 351 -8.24 9.96 3.58
N LEU A 352 -8.63 8.97 2.80
CA LEU A 352 -8.76 7.58 3.22
C LEU A 352 -7.47 6.83 2.86
N TYR A 353 -6.90 6.15 3.84
CA TYR A 353 -5.72 5.29 3.67
C TYR A 353 -6.19 3.84 3.74
N HIS A 354 -6.43 3.23 2.59
CA HIS A 354 -6.87 1.84 2.45
C HIS A 354 -5.66 0.90 2.50
N PHE A 355 -5.38 0.35 3.68
CA PHE A 355 -4.35 -0.68 3.86
C PHE A 355 -4.84 -2.00 3.30
N ASP A 356 -4.05 -2.61 2.43
CA ASP A 356 -4.30 -3.93 1.84
C ASP A 356 -3.07 -4.81 2.03
N LEU A 357 -3.08 -5.62 3.10
CA LEU A 357 -1.94 -6.47 3.46
C LEU A 357 -1.74 -7.62 2.46
N ASP A 358 -2.81 -8.10 1.82
CA ASP A 358 -2.74 -9.16 0.79
C ASP A 358 -2.13 -8.63 -0.51
N ARG A 359 -2.37 -7.36 -0.86
CA ARG A 359 -1.74 -6.68 -2.02
C ARG A 359 -0.41 -6.02 -1.70
N THR A 360 0.03 -5.96 -0.45
CA THR A 360 1.23 -5.22 0.01
C THR A 360 1.20 -3.74 -0.41
N MET A 361 0.04 -3.10 -0.22
CA MET A 361 -0.25 -1.72 -0.67
C MET A 361 -0.96 -0.92 0.42
N ILE A 362 -0.81 0.40 0.36
CA ILE A 362 -1.79 1.35 0.87
C ILE A 362 -2.30 2.14 -0.33
N ASP A 363 -3.58 2.04 -0.66
CA ASP A 363 -4.23 2.90 -1.65
C ASP A 363 -4.80 4.12 -0.92
N VAL A 364 -4.49 5.33 -1.40
CA VAL A 364 -4.91 6.60 -0.79
C VAL A 364 -5.95 7.24 -1.69
N GLU A 365 -7.13 7.57 -1.15
CA GLU A 365 -8.23 8.25 -1.88
C GLU A 365 -8.65 9.52 -1.14
N THR A 366 -8.97 10.59 -1.86
CA THR A 366 -9.50 11.85 -1.28
C THR A 366 -10.95 12.09 -1.67
N ILE A 367 -11.83 12.27 -0.68
CA ILE A 367 -13.28 12.44 -0.88
C ILE A 367 -13.85 13.61 -0.08
N ASN A 368 -14.97 14.18 -0.55
CA ASN A 368 -15.81 15.07 0.25
C ASN A 368 -17.15 14.38 0.57
N PRO A 369 -17.33 13.79 1.77
CA PRO A 369 -18.56 13.11 2.15
C PRO A 369 -19.81 13.99 2.13
N TRP A 370 -19.69 15.26 2.55
CA TRP A 370 -20.80 16.21 2.55
C TRP A 370 -21.35 16.49 1.16
N ILE A 371 -20.48 16.55 0.14
CA ILE A 371 -20.91 16.68 -1.26
C ILE A 371 -21.40 15.32 -1.80
N LEU A 372 -20.75 14.21 -1.44
CA LEU A 372 -21.17 12.87 -1.87
C LEU A 372 -22.58 12.51 -1.36
N ALA A 373 -22.98 13.01 -0.19
CA ALA A 373 -24.32 12.85 0.38
C ALA A 373 -25.42 13.64 -0.37
N GLN A 374 -25.05 14.66 -1.16
CA GLN A 374 -25.98 15.44 -1.97
C GLN A 374 -26.30 14.72 -3.28
N GLU A 375 -27.53 14.89 -3.78
CA GLU A 375 -27.93 14.34 -5.09
C GLU A 375 -27.01 14.86 -6.20
N PRO A 376 -26.50 14.01 -7.11
CA PRO A 376 -25.55 14.44 -8.15
C PRO A 376 -26.06 15.63 -9.00
N GLY A 377 -27.37 15.69 -9.26
CA GLY A 377 -28.00 16.78 -10.02
C GLY A 377 -28.21 18.09 -9.26
N SER A 378 -27.97 18.15 -7.95
CA SER A 378 -28.05 19.40 -7.15
C SER A 378 -26.68 20.04 -6.89
N ARG A 379 -25.58 19.38 -7.27
CA ARG A 379 -24.22 19.88 -7.09
C ARG A 379 -23.93 20.96 -8.15
N ASN A 380 -23.25 22.04 -7.76
CA ASN A 380 -22.61 22.92 -8.74
C ASN A 380 -21.33 22.25 -9.30
N GLU A 381 -20.79 22.79 -10.38
CA GLU A 381 -19.62 22.26 -11.11
C GLU A 381 -18.44 21.95 -10.17
N LEU A 382 -17.99 22.96 -9.42
CA LEU A 382 -16.87 22.84 -8.48
C LEU A 382 -17.14 21.84 -7.34
N ALA A 383 -18.38 21.74 -6.86
CA ALA A 383 -18.76 20.69 -5.91
C ALA A 383 -18.72 19.31 -6.56
N GLY A 384 -19.17 19.17 -7.81
CA GLY A 384 -19.06 17.94 -8.58
C GLY A 384 -17.62 17.45 -8.68
N GLU A 385 -16.71 18.32 -9.12
CA GLU A 385 -15.27 18.07 -9.23
C GLU A 385 -14.63 17.68 -7.90
N LEU A 386 -14.98 18.36 -6.80
CA LEU A 386 -14.38 18.14 -5.49
C LEU A 386 -15.10 17.07 -4.65
N SER A 387 -16.08 16.35 -5.21
CA SER A 387 -16.75 15.25 -4.51
C SER A 387 -15.85 14.02 -4.32
N ARG A 388 -14.95 13.75 -5.28
CA ARG A 388 -13.78 12.87 -5.16
C ARG A 388 -12.64 13.54 -5.91
N VAL A 389 -11.52 13.82 -5.24
CA VAL A 389 -10.39 14.51 -5.86
C VAL A 389 -9.39 13.49 -6.37
N THR A 390 -9.26 13.44 -7.69
CA THR A 390 -8.28 12.62 -8.41
C THR A 390 -7.06 13.45 -8.73
N GLY A 391 -5.86 12.92 -8.49
CA GLY A 391 -4.60 13.58 -8.83
C GLY A 391 -3.42 12.94 -8.10
N PRO A 392 -2.18 13.15 -8.56
CA PRO A 392 -0.99 12.43 -8.04
C PRO A 392 -0.73 12.65 -6.54
N VAL A 393 -1.25 13.73 -5.96
CA VAL A 393 -1.16 14.05 -4.52
C VAL A 393 -2.40 13.69 -3.70
N ASP A 394 -3.50 13.25 -4.33
CA ASP A 394 -4.81 13.02 -3.69
C ASP A 394 -5.37 11.60 -3.91
N ASP A 395 -4.94 10.92 -4.98
CA ASP A 395 -5.31 9.55 -5.37
C ASP A 395 -4.05 8.81 -5.84
N PHE A 396 -3.47 7.97 -4.97
CA PHE A 396 -2.20 7.28 -5.24
C PHE A 396 -2.03 6.01 -4.40
N SER A 397 -1.17 5.09 -4.85
CA SER A 397 -0.76 3.91 -4.07
C SER A 397 0.65 4.06 -3.49
N VAL A 398 0.88 3.44 -2.32
CA VAL A 398 2.20 3.24 -1.70
C VAL A 398 2.42 1.73 -1.53
N ALA A 399 3.48 1.19 -2.13
CA ALA A 399 3.82 -0.23 -1.99
C ALA A 399 4.59 -0.48 -0.68
N ILE A 400 4.06 -1.32 0.20
CA ILE A 400 4.69 -1.69 1.48
C ILE A 400 4.57 -3.20 1.67
N ASP A 401 5.71 -3.90 1.64
CA ASP A 401 5.79 -5.28 2.13
C ASP A 401 5.75 -5.25 3.66
N PHE A 402 4.54 -5.35 4.24
CA PHE A 402 4.32 -5.19 5.68
C PHE A 402 4.99 -6.30 6.52
N GLU A 403 5.23 -7.50 5.97
CA GLU A 403 5.99 -8.53 6.67
C GLU A 403 7.46 -8.15 6.74
N GLN A 404 8.06 -7.76 5.61
CA GLN A 404 9.46 -7.34 5.57
C GLN A 404 9.68 -6.06 6.38
N ARG A 405 8.85 -5.03 6.18
CA ARG A 405 8.99 -3.70 6.82
C ARG A 405 8.95 -3.76 8.34
N PHE A 406 8.20 -4.70 8.91
CA PHE A 406 8.07 -4.85 10.37
C PHE A 406 8.88 -6.03 10.93
N SER A 407 9.62 -6.78 10.12
CA SER A 407 10.30 -8.03 10.51
C SER A 407 11.32 -7.89 11.66
N SER A 408 11.90 -6.71 11.84
CA SER A 408 12.87 -6.37 12.90
C SER A 408 12.25 -6.39 14.31
N PHE A 409 10.97 -6.02 14.44
CA PHE A 409 10.25 -5.89 15.72
C PHE A 409 8.98 -6.75 15.82
N ILE A 410 8.45 -7.22 14.68
CA ILE A 410 7.42 -8.24 14.52
C ILE A 410 8.00 -9.41 13.70
N PRO A 411 8.95 -10.18 14.25
CA PRO A 411 9.53 -11.31 13.52
C PRO A 411 8.46 -12.36 13.24
N VAL A 412 8.18 -12.61 11.96
CA VAL A 412 7.37 -13.76 11.52
C VAL A 412 8.13 -15.02 11.90
N PRO A 413 7.63 -15.87 12.84
CA PRO A 413 8.37 -17.04 13.24
C PRO A 413 8.48 -18.02 12.07
N ALA A 414 9.71 -18.40 11.71
CA ALA A 414 9.93 -19.45 10.73
C ALA A 414 9.22 -20.73 11.19
N ARG A 415 8.19 -21.15 10.44
CA ARG A 415 7.44 -22.38 10.73
C ARG A 415 8.42 -23.54 10.69
N PRO A 416 8.48 -24.44 11.68
CA PRO A 416 9.46 -25.52 11.67
C PRO A 416 9.16 -26.54 10.56
N ALA A 417 10.22 -27.13 10.00
CA ALA A 417 10.10 -28.18 8.99
C ALA A 417 9.23 -29.33 9.54
N ARG A 418 8.17 -29.66 8.81
CA ARG A 418 7.18 -30.66 9.23
C ARG A 418 7.68 -32.06 8.82
N PRO A 419 7.60 -33.10 9.67
CA PRO A 419 8.11 -34.43 9.32
C PRO A 419 7.42 -35.02 8.09
N ALA A 420 8.20 -35.51 7.12
CA ALA A 420 7.68 -35.99 5.83
C ALA A 420 6.49 -36.97 5.96
N GLY A 421 6.55 -37.91 6.91
CA GLY A 421 5.48 -38.89 7.15
C GLY A 421 4.17 -38.31 7.70
N LYS A 422 4.15 -37.07 8.19
CA LYS A 422 2.92 -36.35 8.60
C LYS A 422 2.24 -35.61 7.45
N GLU A 423 2.94 -35.42 6.33
CA GLU A 423 2.46 -34.72 5.13
C GLU A 423 1.90 -35.70 4.07
N LEU A 424 2.07 -37.01 4.28
CA LEU A 424 1.56 -38.04 3.37
C LEU A 424 0.05 -38.24 3.55
N VAL A 425 -0.72 -37.86 2.52
CA VAL A 425 -2.15 -38.15 2.43
C VAL A 425 -2.35 -39.60 1.96
N PRO A 426 -3.40 -40.32 2.43
CA PRO A 426 -3.73 -41.65 1.90
C PRO A 426 -3.88 -41.64 0.38
N GLY A 427 -3.01 -42.39 -0.31
CA GLY A 427 -2.97 -42.44 -1.78
C GLY A 427 -1.78 -41.73 -2.42
N THR A 428 -0.95 -40.99 -1.67
CA THR A 428 0.30 -40.40 -2.20
C THR A 428 1.18 -41.47 -2.85
N LEU A 429 1.46 -41.31 -4.16
CA LEU A 429 2.28 -42.25 -4.93
C LEU A 429 3.77 -41.91 -4.91
N ALA A 430 4.13 -40.65 -4.74
CA ALA A 430 5.49 -40.18 -4.64
C ALA A 430 5.52 -38.90 -3.80
N TYR A 431 6.57 -38.70 -3.01
CA TYR A 431 6.76 -37.47 -2.25
C TYR A 431 8.26 -37.18 -2.13
N TRP A 432 8.71 -36.09 -2.73
CA TRP A 432 10.12 -35.70 -2.71
C TRP A 432 10.31 -34.43 -1.91
N ARG A 433 11.39 -34.40 -1.16
CA ARG A 433 11.88 -33.23 -0.44
C ARG A 433 13.37 -33.12 -0.63
N PHE A 434 13.91 -31.94 -0.36
CA PHE A 434 15.31 -31.63 -0.61
C PHE A 434 16.10 -31.37 0.69
N ASP A 435 15.42 -31.20 1.82
CA ASP A 435 16.05 -30.98 3.12
C ASP A 435 16.82 -32.23 3.60
N GLY A 436 18.01 -32.01 4.16
CA GLY A 436 18.87 -33.06 4.72
C GLY A 436 19.58 -33.96 3.70
N GLN A 437 19.57 -33.63 2.39
CA GLN A 437 20.24 -34.42 1.34
C GLN A 437 21.47 -33.75 0.69
N GLY A 438 21.73 -32.48 0.99
CA GLY A 438 22.94 -31.75 0.62
C GLY A 438 23.02 -30.39 1.31
N ALA A 439 24.15 -29.70 1.19
CA ALA A 439 24.34 -28.36 1.75
C ALA A 439 24.06 -27.30 0.69
N SER A 440 23.43 -26.19 1.06
CA SER A 440 23.13 -25.08 0.14
C SER A 440 24.36 -24.61 -0.64
N GLY A 441 24.16 -24.31 -1.94
CA GLY A 441 25.21 -23.95 -2.89
C GLY A 441 26.00 -25.14 -3.46
N THR A 442 25.89 -26.36 -2.90
CA THR A 442 26.62 -27.52 -3.44
C THR A 442 25.91 -28.16 -4.64
N SER A 443 26.68 -28.60 -5.64
CA SER A 443 26.20 -29.19 -6.88
C SER A 443 25.63 -30.60 -6.70
N LEU A 444 24.58 -30.92 -7.47
CA LEU A 444 24.10 -32.28 -7.68
C LEU A 444 24.76 -32.88 -8.94
N SER A 445 25.33 -34.08 -8.80
CA SER A 445 26.01 -34.76 -9.90
C SER A 445 25.05 -35.57 -10.77
N ALA A 446 25.38 -35.74 -12.06
CA ALA A 446 24.63 -36.63 -12.95
C ALA A 446 24.58 -38.06 -12.39
N GLY A 447 23.41 -38.68 -12.40
CA GLY A 447 23.16 -40.00 -11.79
C GLY A 447 22.94 -39.99 -10.27
N GLN A 448 23.13 -38.86 -9.58
CA GLN A 448 22.74 -38.72 -8.18
C GLN A 448 21.23 -38.92 -8.02
N THR A 449 20.82 -39.57 -6.93
CA THR A 449 19.42 -39.86 -6.64
C THR A 449 18.87 -39.00 -5.50
N ILE A 450 17.58 -38.70 -5.57
CA ILE A 450 16.81 -37.98 -4.55
C ILE A 450 15.67 -38.90 -4.12
N LYS A 451 15.60 -39.18 -2.83
CA LYS A 451 14.77 -40.27 -2.30
C LYS A 451 13.28 -39.92 -2.30
N ASP A 452 12.45 -40.88 -2.71
CA ASP A 452 11.00 -40.86 -2.51
C ASP A 452 10.64 -41.21 -1.06
N LEU A 453 10.05 -40.26 -0.37
CA LEU A 453 9.66 -40.32 1.03
C LEU A 453 8.23 -40.86 1.23
N SER A 454 7.48 -41.14 0.16
CA SER A 454 6.20 -41.87 0.25
C SER A 454 6.36 -43.37 0.51
N GLY A 455 7.60 -43.89 0.41
CA GLY A 455 7.91 -45.30 0.55
C GLY A 455 7.54 -46.16 -0.67
N LYS A 456 7.20 -45.54 -1.82
CA LYS A 456 6.81 -46.25 -3.05
C LYS A 456 7.96 -46.47 -4.05
N ARG A 457 9.18 -46.05 -3.69
CA ARG A 457 10.42 -46.20 -4.49
C ARG A 457 10.36 -45.50 -5.85
N ASN A 458 9.74 -44.32 -5.86
CA ASN A 458 9.74 -43.43 -7.02
C ASN A 458 10.89 -42.43 -6.96
N ASP A 459 12.09 -42.89 -6.61
CA ASP A 459 13.28 -42.04 -6.47
C ASP A 459 13.56 -41.29 -7.78
N LEU A 460 13.94 -40.01 -7.67
CA LEU A 460 14.37 -39.19 -8.80
C LEU A 460 15.87 -39.38 -9.02
N THR A 461 16.30 -39.28 -10.27
CA THR A 461 17.69 -39.33 -10.73
C THR A 461 17.99 -38.04 -11.50
N VAL A 462 19.14 -37.45 -11.21
CA VAL A 462 19.64 -36.25 -11.92
C VAL A 462 20.16 -36.64 -13.30
N VAL A 463 19.67 -35.96 -14.33
CA VAL A 463 20.18 -36.07 -15.70
C VAL A 463 20.70 -34.70 -16.15
N THR A 464 21.94 -34.65 -16.59
CA THR A 464 22.62 -33.43 -17.02
C THR A 464 22.87 -33.47 -18.53
N VAL A 465 22.55 -32.38 -19.24
CA VAL A 465 22.78 -32.29 -20.68
C VAL A 465 24.29 -32.16 -20.96
N PRO A 466 24.88 -32.85 -21.95
CA PRO A 466 26.29 -32.70 -22.28
C PRO A 466 26.69 -31.24 -22.54
N GLY A 467 27.83 -30.81 -22.00
CA GLY A 467 28.31 -29.41 -22.08
C GLY A 467 27.70 -28.46 -21.04
N THR A 468 26.93 -28.96 -20.08
CA THR A 468 26.39 -28.18 -18.97
C THR A 468 27.43 -27.97 -17.86
N ALA A 469 27.44 -26.78 -17.25
CA ALA A 469 28.28 -26.46 -16.09
C ALA A 469 27.88 -27.24 -14.83
N SER A 470 28.84 -27.53 -13.95
CA SER A 470 28.63 -28.38 -12.77
C SER A 470 27.68 -27.77 -11.72
N ASP A 471 27.49 -26.46 -11.71
CA ASP A 471 26.61 -25.69 -10.83
C ASP A 471 25.17 -25.55 -11.38
N ALA A 472 24.87 -26.15 -12.54
CA ALA A 472 23.57 -26.06 -13.20
C ALA A 472 22.40 -26.69 -12.41
N LEU A 473 22.70 -27.50 -11.40
CA LEU A 473 21.75 -27.94 -10.40
C LEU A 473 22.44 -27.94 -9.03
N THR A 474 21.98 -27.08 -8.14
CA THR A 474 22.53 -26.91 -6.80
C THR A 474 21.44 -27.06 -5.75
N TRP A 475 21.80 -27.56 -4.57
CA TRP A 475 20.95 -27.46 -3.38
C TRP A 475 20.80 -25.99 -2.99
N SER A 476 19.64 -25.60 -2.48
CA SER A 476 19.46 -24.30 -1.82
C SER A 476 18.65 -24.45 -0.54
N ASP A 477 18.96 -23.65 0.46
CA ASP A 477 18.13 -23.50 1.66
C ASP A 477 16.92 -22.59 1.39
N ASP A 478 16.82 -21.95 0.22
CA ASP A 478 15.64 -21.14 -0.16
C ASP A 478 14.37 -21.99 -0.13
N HIS A 479 13.32 -21.50 0.55
CA HIS A 479 12.03 -22.18 0.68
C HIS A 479 10.86 -21.19 0.85
N HIS A 480 9.65 -21.59 0.47
CA HIS A 480 8.41 -20.90 0.85
C HIS A 480 8.05 -21.25 2.32
N PRO A 481 7.60 -20.32 3.18
CA PRO A 481 7.39 -20.57 4.62
C PRO A 481 6.35 -21.64 4.95
N ASP A 482 5.33 -21.79 4.09
CA ASP A 482 4.35 -22.88 4.22
C ASP A 482 4.86 -24.25 3.74
N GLN A 483 5.95 -24.31 2.97
CA GLN A 483 6.38 -25.58 2.39
C GLN A 483 6.92 -26.52 3.48
N PRO A 484 6.53 -27.81 3.50
CA PRO A 484 6.85 -28.67 4.65
C PRO A 484 8.34 -28.95 4.93
N GLY A 485 9.24 -28.71 3.96
CA GLY A 485 10.68 -29.00 4.07
C GLY A 485 11.54 -27.83 3.61
N HIS A 486 12.55 -27.48 4.40
CA HIS A 486 13.28 -26.20 4.28
C HIS A 486 14.50 -26.29 3.36
N ALA A 487 14.28 -26.77 2.13
CA ALA A 487 15.26 -26.68 1.07
C ALA A 487 14.57 -26.79 -0.29
N SER A 488 15.27 -26.35 -1.32
CA SER A 488 14.88 -26.46 -2.72
C SER A 488 16.06 -26.85 -3.60
N LEU A 489 15.82 -26.92 -4.90
CA LEU A 489 16.86 -27.10 -5.92
C LEU A 489 16.86 -25.90 -6.86
N LYS A 490 18.02 -25.27 -7.01
CA LYS A 490 18.24 -24.19 -7.96
C LYS A 490 18.67 -24.78 -9.30
N PHE A 491 17.85 -24.56 -10.32
CA PHE A 491 18.13 -24.97 -11.70
C PHE A 491 18.68 -23.78 -12.49
N VAL A 492 19.81 -23.97 -13.17
CA VAL A 492 20.38 -23.03 -14.14
C VAL A 492 20.49 -23.73 -15.50
N GLY A 493 20.07 -23.06 -16.57
CA GLY A 493 20.10 -23.65 -17.90
C GLY A 493 19.57 -22.71 -18.99
N GLY A 494 19.74 -23.12 -20.23
CA GLY A 494 19.42 -22.33 -21.41
C GLY A 494 19.14 -23.19 -22.64
N ARG A 495 18.77 -22.55 -23.75
CA ARG A 495 18.31 -23.24 -24.98
C ARG A 495 19.22 -23.11 -26.19
N ASN A 496 20.21 -22.23 -26.19
CA ASN A 496 21.16 -22.03 -27.30
C ASN A 496 22.60 -21.83 -26.77
N PRO A 497 23.46 -22.86 -26.76
CA PRO A 497 23.13 -24.28 -26.89
C PRO A 497 22.23 -24.76 -25.74
N VAL A 498 21.57 -25.91 -25.88
CA VAL A 498 20.79 -26.50 -24.79
C VAL A 498 21.75 -26.96 -23.69
N HIS A 499 21.58 -26.44 -22.48
CA HIS A 499 22.35 -26.81 -21.30
C HIS A 499 21.47 -26.69 -20.04
N GLY A 500 21.82 -27.44 -19.01
CA GLY A 500 21.09 -27.56 -17.76
C GLY A 500 20.93 -29.02 -17.32
N SER A 501 20.35 -29.21 -16.14
CA SER A 501 19.99 -30.53 -15.62
C SER A 501 18.47 -30.63 -15.39
N TYR A 502 17.95 -31.86 -15.37
CA TYR A 502 16.58 -32.16 -15.02
C TYR A 502 16.50 -33.43 -14.16
N LEU A 503 15.34 -33.65 -13.54
CA LEU A 503 15.08 -34.84 -12.75
C LEU A 503 14.16 -35.79 -13.52
N THR A 504 14.44 -37.08 -13.45
CA THR A 504 13.56 -38.15 -13.95
C THR A 504 13.45 -39.25 -12.91
N THR A 505 12.30 -39.92 -12.81
CA THR A 505 12.23 -41.20 -12.11
C THR A 505 13.10 -42.26 -12.80
N ALA A 506 13.59 -43.23 -12.03
CA ALA A 506 14.23 -44.43 -12.61
C ALA A 506 13.26 -45.19 -13.54
N ASP A 507 13.77 -45.86 -14.58
CA ASP A 507 12.96 -46.53 -15.63
C ASP A 507 11.82 -47.41 -15.11
N LYS A 508 12.07 -48.12 -14.01
CA LYS A 508 11.14 -49.09 -13.39
C LYS A 508 10.39 -48.55 -12.17
N ALA A 509 10.43 -47.24 -11.92
CA ALA A 509 9.68 -46.60 -10.85
C ALA A 509 8.17 -46.89 -10.99
N PRO A 510 7.44 -47.32 -9.94
CA PRO A 510 6.02 -47.65 -10.03
C PRO A 510 5.13 -46.53 -10.60
N LEU A 511 5.50 -45.26 -10.40
CA LEU A 511 4.82 -44.09 -10.95
C LEU A 511 4.79 -44.10 -12.50
N ASN A 512 5.81 -44.66 -13.16
CA ASN A 512 5.88 -44.76 -14.62
C ASN A 512 4.82 -45.71 -15.21
N ALA A 513 4.27 -46.60 -14.39
CA ALA A 513 3.18 -47.51 -14.75
C ALA A 513 1.80 -47.03 -14.27
N ALA A 514 1.73 -45.91 -13.53
CA ALA A 514 0.47 -45.38 -13.02
C ALA A 514 -0.40 -44.82 -14.16
N THR A 515 -1.65 -45.27 -14.23
CA THR A 515 -2.60 -44.87 -15.29
C THR A 515 -3.61 -43.81 -14.85
N PHE A 516 -3.62 -43.45 -13.56
CA PHE A 516 -4.43 -42.37 -12.98
C PHE A 516 -5.91 -42.34 -13.42
N LYS A 517 -6.54 -43.52 -13.52
CA LYS A 517 -7.93 -43.66 -14.03
C LYS A 517 -8.99 -42.92 -13.21
N ALA A 518 -8.74 -42.71 -11.91
CA ALA A 518 -9.60 -41.93 -11.01
C ALA A 518 -9.17 -40.45 -10.92
N GLY A 519 -8.21 -40.02 -11.74
CA GLY A 519 -7.53 -38.73 -11.63
C GLY A 519 -6.30 -38.78 -10.74
N TYR A 520 -5.72 -37.59 -10.53
CA TYR A 520 -4.57 -37.34 -9.67
C TYR A 520 -4.55 -35.87 -9.27
N THR A 521 -3.87 -35.57 -8.17
CA THR A 521 -3.47 -34.20 -7.79
C THR A 521 -1.95 -34.17 -7.80
N PHE A 522 -1.35 -33.08 -8.26
CA PHE A 522 0.06 -32.77 -7.97
C PHE A 522 0.18 -31.41 -7.31
N GLU A 523 1.14 -31.29 -6.40
CA GLU A 523 1.45 -30.10 -5.64
C GLU A 523 2.93 -29.75 -5.82
N THR A 524 3.26 -28.47 -5.95
CA THR A 524 4.65 -28.01 -6.01
C THR A 524 4.80 -26.55 -5.56
N PHE A 525 5.95 -26.26 -4.95
CA PHE A 525 6.44 -24.91 -4.64
C PHE A 525 7.54 -24.55 -5.63
N VAL A 526 7.42 -23.39 -6.28
CA VAL A 526 8.38 -22.92 -7.29
C VAL A 526 8.72 -21.45 -7.06
N MET A 527 10.01 -21.14 -6.96
CA MET A 527 10.50 -19.75 -6.97
C MET A 527 10.81 -19.28 -8.39
N ILE A 528 10.45 -18.03 -8.69
CA ILE A 528 10.77 -17.34 -9.94
C ILE A 528 11.61 -16.09 -9.59
N PRO A 529 12.87 -15.97 -10.04
CA PRO A 529 13.69 -14.78 -9.80
C PRO A 529 13.09 -13.52 -10.43
N LEU A 530 13.26 -12.37 -9.76
CA LEU A 530 12.72 -11.07 -10.22
C LEU A 530 13.57 -10.40 -11.32
N ALA A 531 14.84 -10.78 -11.48
CA ALA A 531 15.75 -10.14 -12.41
C ALA A 531 15.58 -10.63 -13.87
N GLY A 532 14.97 -9.78 -14.71
CA GLY A 532 15.39 -9.66 -16.12
C GLY A 532 14.84 -10.63 -17.17
N THR A 533 13.68 -11.28 -17.00
CA THR A 533 13.00 -11.95 -18.15
C THR A 533 11.46 -11.77 -18.19
N PRO A 534 10.86 -11.76 -19.40
CA PRO A 534 9.47 -11.37 -19.61
C PRO A 534 8.43 -12.48 -19.32
N ALA A 535 7.19 -12.03 -19.07
CA ALA A 535 5.97 -12.78 -18.76
C ALA A 535 5.89 -14.25 -19.25
N ILE A 536 5.58 -15.15 -18.31
CA ILE A 536 5.17 -16.54 -18.58
C ILE A 536 3.69 -16.57 -18.96
N THR A 537 3.38 -16.78 -20.24
CA THR A 537 1.99 -16.93 -20.72
C THR A 537 1.51 -18.38 -20.60
N ALA A 538 0.57 -18.66 -19.69
CA ALA A 538 -0.19 -19.91 -19.68
C ALA A 538 -1.47 -19.78 -20.54
N GLY A 539 -1.69 -20.66 -21.53
CA GLY A 539 -2.86 -20.61 -22.43
C GLY A 539 -3.79 -21.85 -22.37
N ARG A 540 -5.14 -21.68 -22.39
CA ARG A 540 -6.19 -22.70 -22.06
C ARG A 540 -7.41 -22.91 -23.05
N ARG A 541 -7.25 -22.89 -24.40
CA ARG A 541 -8.27 -22.48 -25.43
C ARG A 541 -9.51 -23.36 -25.50
N SER A 542 -10.60 -22.63 -25.65
CA SER A 542 -11.85 -22.98 -26.29
C SER A 542 -11.91 -22.53 -27.75
N SER A 543 -12.17 -23.45 -28.67
CA SER A 543 -13.29 -23.32 -29.61
C SER A 543 -13.62 -24.68 -30.24
N PRO A 544 -14.88 -24.91 -30.68
CA PRO A 544 -15.49 -26.24 -30.62
C PRO A 544 -15.80 -26.88 -32.00
N GLY A 545 -16.17 -28.16 -31.99
CA GLY A 545 -16.68 -28.90 -33.15
C GLY A 545 -15.92 -30.22 -33.37
N GLY A 546 -16.64 -31.35 -33.44
CA GLY A 546 -16.04 -32.70 -33.59
C GLY A 546 -16.32 -33.35 -34.96
N VAL A 547 -15.84 -34.57 -35.14
CA VAL A 547 -16.44 -35.73 -35.87
C VAL A 547 -15.44 -36.90 -35.91
N LEU A 548 -15.93 -38.13 -36.06
CA LEU A 548 -15.26 -39.42 -35.78
C LEU A 548 -14.18 -39.86 -36.80
N ARG A 549 -13.20 -40.66 -36.34
CA ARG A 549 -12.94 -42.09 -36.76
C ARG A 549 -11.75 -42.76 -36.01
N ARG A 550 -11.74 -44.09 -35.97
CA ARG A 550 -10.64 -45.02 -35.59
C ARG A 550 -10.42 -46.02 -36.78
N PRO A 551 -9.38 -46.88 -36.77
CA PRO A 551 -7.93 -46.64 -36.70
C PRO A 551 -7.22 -47.25 -37.97
N PRO A 552 -5.89 -47.51 -38.03
CA PRO A 552 -5.25 -48.65 -37.33
C PRO A 552 -3.85 -48.40 -36.73
N VAL A 553 -3.40 -49.42 -36.01
CA VAL A 553 -2.22 -49.59 -35.14
C VAL A 553 -0.85 -49.22 -35.74
N SER A 554 0.00 -48.52 -34.97
CA SER A 554 1.44 -48.82 -34.85
C SER A 554 2.00 -48.38 -33.49
N THR A 555 3.17 -48.92 -33.11
CA THR A 555 3.71 -48.91 -31.75
C THR A 555 4.59 -47.70 -31.43
N ALA A 556 4.23 -46.91 -30.41
CA ALA A 556 5.19 -46.06 -29.68
C ALA A 556 4.70 -45.75 -28.25
N ARG A 557 5.56 -45.94 -27.24
CA ARG A 557 5.32 -45.50 -25.85
C ARG A 557 5.20 -43.96 -25.83
N THR A 558 4.03 -43.44 -25.47
CA THR A 558 3.85 -42.00 -25.23
C THR A 558 4.19 -41.68 -23.76
N PRO A 559 5.05 -40.70 -23.45
CA PRO A 559 5.24 -40.24 -22.08
C PRO A 559 3.96 -39.59 -21.53
N ILE A 560 3.63 -39.88 -20.28
CA ILE A 560 2.56 -39.16 -19.57
C ILE A 560 3.09 -37.74 -19.26
N ARG A 561 2.56 -36.74 -20.00
CA ARG A 561 2.72 -35.28 -19.84
C ARG A 561 4.06 -34.76 -19.26
N THR A 562 4.85 -34.09 -20.11
CA THR A 562 5.96 -33.24 -19.64
C THR A 562 5.49 -31.84 -19.28
N SER A 563 5.77 -31.38 -18.06
CA SER A 563 5.63 -29.98 -17.64
C SER A 563 6.82 -29.17 -18.18
N ARG A 564 6.65 -28.51 -19.33
CA ARG A 564 7.69 -27.64 -19.93
C ARG A 564 7.46 -26.17 -19.58
N TRP A 565 8.40 -25.59 -18.85
CA TRP A 565 8.55 -24.15 -18.69
C TRP A 565 9.56 -23.62 -19.73
N SER A 566 9.40 -22.40 -20.23
CA SER A 566 10.26 -21.83 -21.27
C SER A 566 10.49 -20.32 -21.14
N SER A 567 11.75 -19.92 -21.15
CA SER A 567 12.23 -18.54 -21.04
C SER A 567 12.74 -17.99 -22.39
N SER A 568 11.83 -17.61 -23.30
CA SER A 568 12.18 -16.74 -24.43
C SER A 568 10.98 -16.07 -25.12
N ARG A 569 11.09 -14.77 -25.40
CA ARG A 569 10.24 -14.03 -26.35
C ARG A 569 10.90 -14.04 -27.74
N SER A 570 10.28 -14.69 -28.73
CA SER A 570 10.19 -14.27 -30.15
C SER A 570 9.71 -15.45 -31.03
N PRO A 571 8.95 -15.20 -32.10
CA PRO A 571 8.28 -16.26 -32.86
C PRO A 571 9.25 -17.02 -33.77
N THR A 572 9.19 -18.35 -33.75
CA THR A 572 9.81 -19.21 -34.78
C THR A 572 8.79 -20.22 -35.29
N THR A 573 8.33 -19.99 -36.51
CA THR A 573 7.62 -20.97 -37.33
C THR A 573 8.59 -22.03 -37.86
N ALA A 574 8.24 -23.30 -37.71
CA ALA A 574 8.83 -24.41 -38.47
C ALA A 574 7.71 -25.37 -38.91
N ALA A 575 7.54 -25.52 -40.23
CA ALA A 575 6.87 -26.65 -40.87
C ALA A 575 7.96 -27.65 -41.33
N ASN A 576 7.76 -28.92 -41.69
CA ASN A 576 6.59 -29.79 -41.90
C ASN A 576 7.11 -31.26 -41.69
N ARG A 577 6.37 -32.36 -41.52
CA ARG A 577 4.97 -32.78 -41.78
C ARG A 577 4.42 -33.61 -40.60
N SER A 578 3.18 -34.12 -40.72
CA SER A 578 2.48 -35.07 -39.82
C SER A 578 2.66 -34.77 -38.32
N GLY A 579 1.90 -33.86 -37.69
CA GLY A 579 0.45 -33.66 -37.79
C GLY A 579 -0.23 -34.49 -36.68
N THR A 580 -0.82 -33.93 -35.62
CA THR A 580 -1.65 -32.71 -35.57
C THR A 580 -1.43 -31.91 -34.28
N THR A 581 -1.42 -30.57 -34.38
CA THR A 581 -1.29 -29.63 -33.24
C THR A 581 -2.67 -29.27 -32.67
N ILE A 582 -2.83 -29.28 -31.34
CA ILE A 582 -3.98 -28.66 -30.66
C ILE A 582 -3.49 -27.45 -29.84
N ARG A 583 -4.15 -26.29 -30.02
CA ARG A 583 -3.72 -24.96 -29.55
C ARG A 583 -4.60 -24.45 -28.38
N SER A 584 -4.08 -23.53 -27.55
CA SER A 584 -4.70 -23.20 -26.25
C SER A 584 -4.48 -21.75 -25.69
N THR A 585 -5.54 -20.93 -25.43
CA THR A 585 -5.76 -19.59 -24.77
C THR A 585 -7.23 -19.44 -24.23
N THR A 586 -7.53 -19.39 -22.93
CA THR A 586 -8.87 -19.01 -22.35
C THR A 586 -8.64 -18.14 -21.11
N PRO A 587 -9.49 -17.14 -20.79
CA PRO A 587 -9.26 -16.22 -19.69
C PRO A 587 -9.26 -16.89 -18.31
N ILE A 588 -8.50 -16.29 -17.39
CA ILE A 588 -8.60 -16.55 -15.96
C ILE A 588 -9.81 -15.78 -15.44
N ARG A 589 -10.80 -16.47 -14.86
CA ARG A 589 -11.83 -15.82 -14.02
C ARG A 589 -12.16 -16.74 -12.85
N ARG A 590 -11.84 -16.24 -11.64
CA ARG A 590 -11.88 -16.91 -10.31
C ARG A 590 -10.93 -18.11 -10.13
N PRO A 591 -10.05 -18.10 -9.12
CA PRO A 591 -9.32 -19.30 -8.71
C PRO A 591 -10.28 -20.26 -7.98
N THR A 592 -10.18 -21.54 -8.30
CA THR A 592 -10.69 -22.66 -7.49
C THR A 592 -9.54 -23.62 -7.30
N GLY A 593 -9.21 -23.94 -6.06
CA GLY A 593 -7.91 -24.46 -5.67
C GLY A 593 -7.00 -23.30 -5.23
N ALA A 594 -6.50 -23.36 -4.00
CA ALA A 594 -5.76 -22.26 -3.40
C ALA A 594 -4.40 -22.07 -4.08
N THR A 595 -4.10 -20.83 -4.45
CA THR A 595 -2.78 -20.41 -4.95
C THR A 595 -2.29 -19.26 -4.09
N ALA A 596 -1.32 -19.55 -3.22
CA ALA A 596 -0.62 -18.55 -2.44
C ALA A 596 0.64 -18.07 -3.20
N TRP A 597 0.98 -16.82 -2.98
CA TRP A 597 2.19 -16.18 -3.48
C TRP A 597 2.93 -15.57 -2.29
N TRP A 598 4.26 -15.64 -2.30
CA TRP A 598 5.09 -15.08 -1.23
C TRP A 598 6.40 -14.52 -1.80
N ARG A 599 6.99 -13.52 -1.15
CA ARG A 599 8.21 -12.84 -1.60
C ARG A 599 9.35 -13.07 -0.62
N SER A 600 10.54 -13.30 -1.18
CA SER A 600 11.79 -13.36 -0.43
C SER A 600 12.99 -13.32 -1.36
N GLY A 601 14.14 -12.85 -0.88
CA GLY A 601 15.44 -13.24 -1.46
C GLY A 601 15.58 -13.04 -2.97
N GLY A 602 15.04 -11.94 -3.52
CA GLY A 602 15.12 -11.63 -4.94
C GLY A 602 14.20 -12.43 -5.87
N GLY A 603 13.23 -13.18 -5.32
CA GLY A 603 12.27 -13.97 -6.09
C GLY A 603 10.82 -13.88 -5.58
N ILE A 604 9.90 -14.40 -6.40
CA ILE A 604 8.51 -14.68 -6.03
C ILE A 604 8.34 -16.19 -5.96
N TRP A 605 7.92 -16.69 -4.81
CA TRP A 605 7.45 -18.06 -4.65
C TRP A 605 5.99 -18.19 -5.05
N ARG A 606 5.67 -19.34 -5.65
CA ARG A 606 4.32 -19.75 -5.99
C ARG A 606 4.06 -21.15 -5.46
N TRP A 607 2.99 -21.31 -4.69
CA TRP A 607 2.37 -22.60 -4.44
C TRP A 607 1.38 -22.92 -5.55
N SER A 608 1.40 -24.16 -6.05
CA SER A 608 0.45 -24.60 -7.07
C SER A 608 0.00 -26.05 -6.86
N THR A 609 -1.31 -26.23 -6.87
CA THR A 609 -1.99 -27.53 -6.90
C THR A 609 -2.68 -27.68 -8.25
N THR A 610 -2.65 -28.87 -8.87
CA THR A 610 -3.34 -29.15 -10.13
C THR A 610 -4.01 -30.52 -10.09
N ASP A 611 -5.30 -30.53 -10.40
CA ASP A 611 -6.10 -31.75 -10.48
C ASP A 611 -6.26 -32.23 -11.94
N GLY A 612 -6.09 -33.54 -12.11
CA GLY A 612 -6.18 -34.27 -13.37
C GLY A 612 -7.37 -35.23 -13.41
N THR A 613 -8.55 -34.83 -12.93
CA THR A 613 -9.76 -35.68 -12.92
C THR A 613 -10.33 -35.91 -14.32
N PRO A 614 -10.49 -37.17 -14.78
CA PRO A 614 -11.21 -37.45 -16.01
C PRO A 614 -12.72 -37.29 -15.83
N GLY A 615 -13.32 -36.35 -16.57
CA GLY A 615 -14.75 -36.38 -16.89
C GLY A 615 -15.75 -35.61 -16.00
N CYS A 616 -15.32 -34.93 -14.93
CA CYS A 616 -16.24 -34.17 -14.07
C CYS A 616 -16.17 -32.65 -14.31
N THR A 617 -17.20 -32.10 -14.97
CA THR A 617 -17.58 -30.70 -14.84
C THR A 617 -18.83 -30.59 -13.98
N SER A 618 -18.68 -30.20 -12.71
CA SER A 618 -19.78 -29.61 -11.93
C SER A 618 -19.23 -28.49 -11.06
N THR A 619 -19.98 -27.38 -11.00
CA THR A 619 -19.62 -26.17 -10.25
C THR A 619 -20.49 -26.07 -9.01
N GLY A 620 -19.90 -26.10 -7.81
CA GLY A 620 -20.63 -25.85 -6.57
C GLY A 620 -19.76 -26.02 -5.33
N LEU A 621 -19.69 -24.98 -4.48
CA LEU A 621 -19.14 -25.11 -3.13
C LEU A 621 -20.09 -25.92 -2.25
N ARG A 622 -19.55 -26.72 -1.32
CA ARG A 622 -19.71 -26.45 0.13
C ARG A 622 -18.87 -27.35 1.03
N SER A 623 -18.60 -26.82 2.21
CA SER A 623 -18.10 -27.51 3.38
C SER A 623 -19.17 -28.41 4.00
N SER A 624 -18.84 -29.68 4.27
CA SER A 624 -19.21 -30.45 5.48
C SER A 624 -18.80 -31.92 5.34
N THR A 625 -18.62 -32.58 6.47
CA THR A 625 -18.10 -33.95 6.58
C THR A 625 -19.18 -35.01 6.36
N THR A 626 -19.30 -35.56 5.15
CA THR A 626 -19.74 -36.95 4.89
C THR A 626 -19.47 -37.33 3.41
N PRO A 627 -19.14 -38.60 3.09
CA PRO A 627 -18.86 -39.02 1.71
C PRO A 627 -20.16 -39.26 0.92
N VAL A 628 -20.22 -38.76 -0.32
CA VAL A 628 -21.28 -39.08 -1.28
C VAL A 628 -20.80 -40.19 -2.22
N ASP A 629 -21.56 -41.27 -2.31
CA ASP A 629 -21.24 -42.46 -3.11
C ASP A 629 -21.67 -42.27 -4.57
N CYS A 630 -20.71 -42.14 -5.49
CA CYS A 630 -20.97 -41.99 -6.92
C CYS A 630 -21.19 -43.36 -7.59
N ARG A 631 -22.43 -43.88 -7.52
CA ARG A 631 -22.90 -44.97 -8.38
C ARG A 631 -24.09 -44.55 -9.25
N SER A 632 -23.83 -44.30 -10.54
CA SER A 632 -24.47 -45.00 -11.68
C SER A 632 -24.48 -44.14 -12.96
N ALA A 633 -24.13 -44.78 -14.08
CA ALA A 633 -24.19 -44.31 -15.48
C ALA A 633 -23.22 -43.18 -15.87
#